data_AF-A0A540KFY2-F1
#
_entry.id   AF-A0A540KFY2-F1
#
_cell.length_a   1.000
_cell.length_b   1.000
_cell.length_c   1.000
_cell.angle_alpha   90.00
_cell.angle_beta   90.00
_cell.angle_gamma   90.00
#
_symmetry.space_group_name_H-M   'P 1'
#
loop_
_entity.id
_entity.type
_entity.pdbx_description
1 polymer ?
#
loop_
_entity_poly.entity_id
_entity_poly.type
_entity_poly.pdbx_seq_one_letter_code
_entity_poly.pdbx_strand_id
1 'polypeptide(L)'
;MTRQQPSLERAIQSLFPVALASLGTARLVLDTLKSNGSFVSQMYGRPRGQKSRPAVVVSPEDLIDERCNVFEGKWLWDNLSHPRYTEESCPYLVKQATCQRKGRPDSYYKNWRWQPNDYNLPRFDALKLMQILRGKRLMFVGALYKECSLNPSKETLPERSSK
;
A
#
# COMPACT_ATOMS: atom_id res chain seq x y z
N MET A 1 -16.35 73.15 -10.38
CA MET A 1 -15.40 72.07 -10.01
C MET A 1 -16.16 71.00 -9.26
N THR A 2 -16.06 69.78 -9.78
CA THR A 2 -16.59 68.50 -9.31
C THR A 2 -16.28 68.21 -7.83
N ARG A 3 -17.25 67.75 -7.04
CA ARG A 3 -17.41 66.34 -6.63
C ARG A 3 -18.60 66.19 -5.69
N GLN A 4 -19.60 65.44 -6.12
CA GLN A 4 -20.77 65.07 -5.34
C GLN A 4 -20.76 63.54 -5.19
N GLN A 5 -20.27 63.01 -4.06
CA GLN A 5 -20.69 61.73 -3.44
C GLN A 5 -19.89 61.49 -2.14
N PRO A 6 -20.55 61.00 -1.07
CA PRO A 6 -20.69 59.56 -0.94
C PRO A 6 -22.07 59.12 -0.43
N SER A 7 -22.98 58.82 -1.36
CA SER A 7 -24.17 57.98 -1.15
C SER A 7 -23.85 56.48 -1.16
N LEU A 8 -22.64 56.10 -1.59
CA LEU A 8 -22.23 54.70 -1.83
C LEU A 8 -21.83 53.96 -0.53
N GLU A 9 -21.19 54.63 0.42
CA GLU A 9 -20.77 54.06 1.73
C GLU A 9 -21.97 53.64 2.61
N ARG A 10 -23.04 54.44 2.62
CA ARG A 10 -24.27 54.15 3.37
C ARG A 10 -25.06 52.98 2.77
N ALA A 11 -25.07 52.85 1.45
CA ALA A 11 -25.68 51.72 0.78
C ALA A 11 -24.94 50.42 1.13
N ILE A 12 -23.60 50.46 1.14
CA ILE A 12 -22.73 49.34 1.52
C ILE A 12 -22.97 48.93 2.98
N GLN A 13 -23.02 49.87 3.94
CA GLN A 13 -23.30 49.55 5.35
C GLN A 13 -24.70 48.95 5.58
N SER A 14 -25.71 49.31 4.76
CA SER A 14 -27.07 48.77 4.91
C SER A 14 -27.27 47.39 4.23
N LEU A 15 -26.48 47.08 3.19
CA LEU A 15 -26.65 45.86 2.39
C LEU A 15 -25.86 44.66 2.95
N PHE A 16 -24.77 44.90 3.67
CA PHE A 16 -23.94 43.85 4.26
C PHE A 16 -24.66 42.92 5.27
N PRO A 17 -25.44 43.41 6.26
CA PRO A 17 -26.13 42.53 7.20
C PRO A 17 -27.24 41.70 6.52
N VAL A 18 -27.89 42.24 5.49
CA VAL A 18 -28.95 41.55 4.73
C VAL A 18 -28.35 40.45 3.84
N ALA A 19 -27.19 40.70 3.22
CA ALA A 19 -26.47 39.72 2.40
C ALA A 19 -25.89 38.55 3.23
N LEU A 20 -25.48 38.80 4.48
CA LEU A 20 -25.02 37.73 5.38
C LEU A 20 -26.17 36.84 5.86
N ALA A 21 -27.36 37.40 6.08
CA ALA A 21 -28.55 36.64 6.47
C ALA A 21 -29.07 35.72 5.35
N SER A 22 -28.99 36.14 4.09
CA SER A 22 -29.43 35.33 2.93
C SER A 22 -28.48 34.17 2.61
N LEU A 23 -27.17 34.35 2.80
CA LEU A 23 -26.19 33.27 2.62
C LEU A 23 -26.22 32.22 3.74
N GLY A 24 -26.47 32.64 4.98
CA GLY A 24 -26.59 31.74 6.13
C GLY A 24 -27.80 30.81 6.04
N THR A 25 -28.94 31.35 5.62
CA THR A 25 -30.18 30.58 5.43
C THR A 25 -30.07 29.59 4.27
N ALA A 26 -29.45 29.97 3.15
CA ALA A 26 -29.20 29.06 2.02
C ALA A 26 -28.30 27.88 2.41
N ARG A 27 -27.28 28.10 3.26
CA ARG A 27 -26.41 27.03 3.79
C ARG A 27 -27.18 26.07 4.71
N LEU A 28 -27.99 26.59 5.63
CA LEU A 28 -28.84 25.78 6.51
C LEU A 28 -29.87 24.94 5.74
N VAL A 29 -30.47 25.50 4.69
CA VAL A 29 -31.39 24.78 3.80
C VAL A 29 -30.67 23.71 2.99
N LEU A 30 -29.45 23.98 2.51
CA LEU A 30 -28.65 23.00 1.76
C LEU A 30 -28.19 21.83 2.66
N ASP A 31 -27.81 22.11 3.91
CA ASP A 31 -27.42 21.07 4.88
C ASP A 31 -28.62 20.23 5.34
N THR A 32 -29.81 20.82 5.48
CA THR A 32 -31.05 20.06 5.77
C THR A 32 -31.52 19.22 4.58
N LEU A 33 -31.39 19.71 3.34
CA LEU A 33 -31.63 18.91 2.13
C LEU A 33 -30.63 17.76 1.99
N LYS A 34 -29.37 17.95 2.40
CA LYS A 34 -28.36 16.88 2.43
C LYS A 34 -28.61 15.85 3.53
N SER A 35 -29.13 16.28 4.69
CA SER A 35 -29.50 15.41 5.81
C SER A 35 -30.65 14.46 5.49
N ASN A 36 -31.63 14.89 4.67
CA ASN A 36 -32.74 14.04 4.23
C ASN A 36 -32.36 13.02 3.14
N GLY A 37 -31.09 12.98 2.71
CA GLY A 37 -30.57 12.04 1.72
C GLY A 37 -30.43 10.58 2.19
N SER A 38 -30.80 10.26 3.45
CA SER A 38 -30.61 8.89 3.97
C SER A 38 -31.59 7.87 3.35
N PHE A 39 -32.83 8.27 3.05
CA PHE A 39 -33.86 7.36 2.54
C PHE A 39 -33.71 7.02 1.05
N VAL A 40 -33.31 8.00 0.23
CA VAL A 40 -33.02 7.79 -1.20
C VAL A 40 -31.74 6.96 -1.36
N SER A 41 -30.74 7.18 -0.50
CA SER A 41 -29.53 6.32 -0.49
C SER A 41 -29.85 4.87 -0.10
N GLN A 42 -30.93 4.62 0.65
CA GLN A 42 -31.40 3.29 1.00
C GLN A 42 -32.18 2.62 -0.13
N MET A 43 -32.93 3.38 -0.96
CA MET A 43 -33.72 2.83 -2.06
C MET A 43 -32.93 2.65 -3.37
N TYR A 44 -31.96 3.53 -3.65
CA TYR A 44 -31.03 3.42 -4.79
C TYR A 44 -29.66 2.85 -4.40
N GLY A 45 -29.47 2.52 -3.11
CA GLY A 45 -28.35 1.73 -2.62
C GLY A 45 -28.48 0.31 -3.15
N ARG A 46 -27.96 0.08 -4.37
CA ARG A 46 -27.82 -1.23 -5.01
C ARG A 46 -27.53 -2.28 -3.94
N PRO A 47 -28.38 -3.31 -3.74
CA PRO A 47 -28.04 -4.38 -2.83
C PRO A 47 -26.68 -4.89 -3.31
N ARG A 48 -25.68 -4.85 -2.43
CA ARG A 48 -24.42 -5.53 -2.69
C ARG A 48 -24.80 -6.98 -2.79
N GLY A 49 -25.11 -7.44 -4.00
CA GLY A 49 -25.24 -8.85 -4.30
C GLY A 49 -24.02 -9.50 -3.67
N GLN A 50 -24.25 -10.50 -2.85
CA GLN A 50 -23.20 -11.42 -2.45
C GLN A 50 -22.60 -11.94 -3.75
N LYS A 51 -21.58 -11.26 -4.28
CA LYS A 51 -20.65 -11.87 -5.21
C LYS A 51 -20.04 -12.97 -4.38
N SER A 52 -20.51 -14.20 -4.58
CA SER A 52 -19.81 -15.38 -4.11
C SER A 52 -18.37 -15.18 -4.56
N ARG A 53 -17.50 -14.88 -3.59
CA ARG A 53 -16.08 -14.73 -3.89
C ARG A 53 -15.67 -16.12 -4.36
N PRO A 54 -15.17 -16.26 -5.60
CA PRO A 54 -14.72 -17.57 -6.03
C PRO A 54 -13.73 -18.08 -5.00
N ALA A 55 -13.92 -19.32 -4.55
CA ALA A 55 -13.00 -19.95 -3.63
C ALA A 55 -11.61 -19.89 -4.26
N VAL A 56 -10.62 -19.51 -3.47
CA VAL A 56 -9.23 -19.56 -3.94
C VAL A 56 -8.88 -21.04 -4.03
N VAL A 57 -8.79 -21.55 -5.25
CA VAL A 57 -8.33 -22.92 -5.50
C VAL A 57 -6.81 -22.90 -5.34
N VAL A 58 -6.31 -23.51 -4.27
CA VAL A 58 -4.88 -23.73 -4.04
C VAL A 58 -4.55 -25.15 -4.50
N SER A 59 -3.51 -25.30 -5.30
CA SER A 59 -3.06 -26.60 -5.78
C SER A 59 -2.37 -27.38 -4.65
N PRO A 60 -2.45 -28.72 -4.60
CA PRO A 60 -1.81 -29.51 -3.56
C PRO A 60 -0.29 -29.27 -3.43
N GLU A 61 0.38 -28.89 -4.52
CA GLU A 61 1.82 -28.61 -4.54
C GLU A 61 2.18 -27.25 -3.92
N ASP A 62 1.20 -26.36 -3.76
CA ASP A 62 1.36 -25.06 -3.11
C ASP A 62 0.98 -25.12 -1.61
N LEU A 63 0.53 -26.28 -1.11
CA LEU A 63 0.21 -26.48 0.30
C LEU A 63 1.49 -26.73 1.10
N ILE A 64 1.65 -25.96 2.16
CA ILE A 64 2.72 -26.16 3.16
C ILE A 64 2.14 -27.09 4.22
N ASP A 65 2.87 -28.15 4.60
CA ASP A 65 2.49 -29.05 5.71
C ASP A 65 2.27 -28.20 6.98
N GLU A 66 1.16 -28.41 7.68
CA GLU A 66 0.84 -27.66 8.90
C GLU A 66 1.89 -27.85 10.00
N ARG A 67 2.68 -28.92 9.94
CA ARG A 67 3.81 -29.18 10.85
C ARG A 67 5.10 -28.46 10.47
N CYS A 68 5.16 -27.85 9.29
CA CYS A 68 6.32 -27.10 8.83
C CYS A 68 6.42 -25.76 9.57
N ASN A 69 7.36 -25.66 10.50
CA ASN A 69 7.72 -24.38 11.09
C ASN A 69 8.55 -23.55 10.09
N VAL A 70 7.88 -22.66 9.35
CA VAL A 70 8.53 -21.81 8.33
C VAL A 70 9.55 -20.82 8.89
N PHE A 71 9.56 -20.59 10.20
CA PHE A 71 10.45 -19.64 10.87
C PHE A 71 11.74 -20.29 11.38
N GLU A 72 11.82 -21.62 11.40
CA GLU A 72 13.01 -22.37 11.78
C GLU A 72 13.66 -23.00 10.55
N GLY A 73 14.93 -22.69 10.33
CA GLY A 73 15.61 -23.05 9.11
C GLY A 73 17.00 -22.47 9.01
N LYS A 74 17.53 -22.48 7.79
CA LYS A 74 18.85 -21.96 7.47
C LYS A 74 18.84 -21.17 6.17
N TRP A 75 19.74 -20.21 6.09
CA TRP A 75 20.04 -19.53 4.83
C TRP A 75 20.93 -20.43 3.97
N LEU A 76 20.50 -20.68 2.73
CA LEU A 76 21.27 -21.41 1.73
C LEU A 76 21.66 -20.46 0.61
N TRP A 77 22.90 -20.60 0.14
CA TRP A 77 23.38 -19.87 -1.02
C TRP A 77 22.79 -20.46 -2.30
N ASP A 78 22.14 -19.63 -3.11
CA ASP A 78 21.47 -20.02 -4.36
C ASP A 78 21.70 -18.96 -5.43
N ASN A 79 22.75 -19.12 -6.23
CA ASN A 79 23.06 -18.23 -7.35
C ASN A 79 22.33 -18.59 -8.66
N LEU A 80 21.56 -19.68 -8.67
CA LEU A 80 20.87 -20.15 -9.88
C LEU A 80 19.45 -19.60 -9.96
N SER A 81 18.74 -19.55 -8.83
CA SER A 81 17.34 -19.12 -8.77
C SER A 81 17.11 -17.76 -8.12
N HIS A 82 18.14 -17.19 -7.48
CA HIS A 82 18.11 -15.87 -6.86
C HIS A 82 19.13 -14.91 -7.50
N PRO A 83 18.85 -13.60 -7.50
CA PRO A 83 17.63 -12.97 -7.01
C PRO A 83 16.43 -13.16 -7.95
N ARG A 84 15.21 -13.11 -7.41
CA ARG A 84 13.97 -13.25 -8.20
C ARG A 84 13.66 -12.04 -9.08
N TYR A 85 14.22 -10.89 -8.75
CA TYR A 85 14.14 -9.65 -9.51
C TYR A 85 15.43 -8.85 -9.30
N THR A 86 15.75 -7.94 -10.21
CA THR A 86 16.87 -7.02 -10.03
C THR A 86 16.37 -5.63 -9.65
N GLU A 87 17.24 -4.79 -9.08
CA GLU A 87 16.84 -3.42 -8.70
C GLU A 87 16.45 -2.60 -9.93
N GLU A 88 17.11 -2.87 -11.07
CA GLU A 88 16.89 -2.23 -12.36
C GLU A 88 15.55 -2.64 -13.00
N SER A 89 15.15 -3.91 -12.83
CA SER A 89 13.92 -4.43 -13.44
C SER A 89 12.64 -3.94 -12.75
N CYS A 90 12.73 -3.36 -11.54
CA CYS A 90 11.58 -2.94 -10.76
C CYS A 90 11.54 -1.42 -10.57
N PRO A 91 10.74 -0.68 -11.36
CA PRO A 91 10.65 0.78 -11.26
C PRO A 91 9.94 1.27 -9.99
N TYR A 92 9.24 0.38 -9.28
CA TYR A 92 8.46 0.70 -8.08
C TYR A 92 9.26 0.66 -6.78
N LEU A 93 10.54 0.26 -6.83
CA LEU A 93 11.38 0.25 -5.64
C LEU A 93 11.65 1.68 -5.15
N VAL A 94 11.35 1.92 -3.88
CA VAL A 94 11.69 3.18 -3.22
C VAL A 94 13.21 3.33 -3.09
N LYS A 95 13.73 4.56 -3.21
CA LYS A 95 15.17 4.86 -3.12
C LYS A 95 15.82 4.28 -1.87
N GLN A 96 15.09 4.20 -0.75
CA GLN A 96 15.56 3.64 0.50
C GLN A 96 15.94 2.16 0.40
N ALA A 97 15.30 1.41 -0.51
CA ALA A 97 15.50 -0.02 -0.71
C ALA A 97 16.46 -0.37 -1.87
N THR A 98 17.00 0.63 -2.58
CA THR A 98 17.93 0.40 -3.71
C THR A 98 19.38 0.54 -3.27
N CYS A 99 19.91 -0.48 -2.60
CA CYS A 99 21.25 -0.44 -2.01
C CYS A 99 22.37 -0.35 -3.08
N GLN A 100 22.24 -1.05 -4.21
CA GLN A 100 23.24 -0.94 -5.29
C GLN A 100 23.29 0.47 -5.89
N ARG A 101 22.11 1.05 -6.16
CA ARG A 101 22.03 2.44 -6.66
C ARG A 101 22.59 3.46 -5.67
N LYS A 102 22.65 3.12 -4.39
CA LYS A 102 23.24 3.92 -3.31
C LYS A 102 24.74 3.67 -3.10
N GLY A 103 25.37 2.85 -3.94
CA GLY A 103 26.82 2.65 -3.92
C GLY A 103 27.29 1.45 -3.11
N ARG A 104 26.40 0.54 -2.68
CA ARG A 104 26.84 -0.75 -2.13
C ARG A 104 27.54 -1.55 -3.25
N PRO A 105 28.81 -1.95 -3.10
CA PRO A 105 29.59 -2.54 -4.19
C PRO A 105 29.32 -4.03 -4.40
N ASP A 106 28.88 -4.75 -3.36
CA ASP A 106 28.66 -6.18 -3.40
C ASP A 106 27.19 -6.53 -3.66
N SER A 107 26.92 -7.65 -4.33
CA SER A 107 25.57 -8.13 -4.65
C SER A 107 25.26 -9.52 -4.08
N TYR A 108 26.21 -10.15 -3.39
CA TYR A 108 26.09 -11.53 -2.91
C TYR A 108 24.94 -11.71 -1.91
N TYR A 109 24.61 -10.68 -1.13
CA TYR A 109 23.50 -10.72 -0.17
C TYR A 109 22.14 -11.06 -0.83
N LYS A 110 22.01 -10.83 -2.14
CA LYS A 110 20.79 -11.08 -2.91
C LYS A 110 20.57 -12.55 -3.27
N ASN A 111 21.61 -13.39 -3.13
CA ASN A 111 21.59 -14.79 -3.56
C ASN A 111 21.29 -15.76 -2.42
N TRP A 112 21.00 -15.25 -1.22
CA TRP A 112 20.59 -16.10 -0.11
C TRP A 112 19.10 -16.43 -0.20
N ARG A 113 18.79 -17.71 -0.03
CA ARG A 113 17.43 -18.25 0.05
C ARG A 113 17.19 -18.84 1.42
N TRP A 114 16.05 -18.52 2.02
CA TRP A 114 15.61 -19.14 3.26
C TRP A 114 15.09 -20.57 3.00
N GLN A 115 15.54 -21.54 3.79
CA GLN A 115 15.12 -22.94 3.72
C GLN A 115 14.65 -23.39 5.10
N PRO A 116 13.34 -23.64 5.31
CA PRO A 116 12.84 -24.28 6.52
C PRO A 116 13.44 -25.67 6.72
N ASN A 117 13.54 -26.12 7.96
CA ASN A 117 13.99 -27.47 8.28
C ASN A 117 13.04 -28.50 7.66
N ASP A 118 13.58 -29.49 6.96
CA ASP A 118 12.85 -30.66 6.42
C ASP A 118 11.72 -30.38 5.42
N TYR A 119 11.53 -29.13 4.97
CA TYR A 119 10.47 -28.75 4.02
C TYR A 119 10.97 -27.83 2.91
N ASN A 120 10.44 -28.03 1.70
CA ASN A 120 10.67 -27.14 0.57
C ASN A 120 9.49 -26.19 0.40
N LEU A 121 9.76 -24.88 0.43
CA LEU A 121 8.73 -23.88 0.15
C LEU A 121 8.35 -23.89 -1.34
N PRO A 122 7.05 -23.72 -1.66
CA PRO A 122 6.61 -23.62 -3.04
C PRO A 122 7.26 -22.43 -3.74
N ARG A 123 7.52 -22.59 -5.04
CA ARG A 123 8.15 -21.52 -5.84
C ARG A 123 7.19 -20.34 -5.93
N PHE A 124 7.68 -19.14 -5.60
CA PHE A 124 6.90 -17.91 -5.76
C PHE A 124 6.46 -17.72 -7.22
N ASP A 125 5.15 -17.55 -7.42
CA ASP A 125 4.48 -17.23 -8.68
C ASP A 125 3.61 -15.98 -8.49
N ALA A 126 4.01 -14.89 -9.14
CA ALA A 126 3.33 -13.61 -9.03
C ALA A 126 1.91 -13.64 -9.64
N LEU A 127 1.68 -14.43 -10.69
CA LEU A 127 0.37 -14.52 -11.33
C LEU A 127 -0.62 -15.24 -10.43
N LYS A 128 -0.20 -16.33 -9.78
CA LYS A 128 -1.01 -17.02 -8.75
C LYS A 128 -1.38 -16.06 -7.63
N LEU A 129 -0.41 -15.35 -7.05
CA LEU A 129 -0.68 -14.38 -5.98
C LEU A 129 -1.71 -13.30 -6.43
N MET A 130 -1.57 -12.77 -7.64
CA MET A 130 -2.47 -11.75 -8.16
C MET A 130 -3.89 -12.29 -8.43
N GLN A 131 -4.02 -13.56 -8.80
CA GLN A 131 -5.33 -14.23 -8.88
C GLN A 131 -5.97 -14.38 -7.50
N ILE A 132 -5.20 -14.80 -6.49
CA ILE A 132 -5.66 -14.92 -5.09
C ILE A 132 -6.16 -13.57 -4.54
N LEU A 133 -5.47 -12.49 -4.91
CA LEU A 133 -5.76 -11.12 -4.50
C LEU A 133 -6.79 -10.41 -5.41
N ARG A 134 -7.32 -11.05 -6.45
CA ARG A 134 -8.28 -10.42 -7.36
C ARG A 134 -9.53 -9.96 -6.61
N GLY A 135 -9.85 -8.67 -6.71
CA GLY A 135 -10.99 -8.05 -6.02
C GLY A 135 -10.80 -7.93 -4.49
N LYS A 136 -9.58 -8.14 -3.98
CA LYS A 136 -9.17 -7.94 -2.59
C LYS A 136 -8.14 -6.81 -2.51
N ARG A 137 -7.91 -6.29 -1.31
CA ARG A 137 -6.86 -5.30 -1.04
C ARG A 137 -5.92 -5.89 0.01
N LEU A 138 -4.62 -5.88 -0.29
CA LEU A 138 -3.56 -6.22 0.65
C LEU A 138 -2.90 -4.92 1.12
N MET A 139 -2.78 -4.73 2.44
CA MET A 139 -2.13 -3.57 3.04
C MET A 139 -1.12 -4.04 4.09
N PHE A 140 0.09 -3.49 4.04
CA PHE A 140 1.09 -3.67 5.08
C PHE A 140 0.96 -2.54 6.09
N VAL A 141 0.83 -2.87 7.38
CA VAL A 141 0.71 -1.91 8.48
C VAL A 141 1.87 -2.13 9.44
N GLY A 142 2.70 -1.11 9.64
CA GLY A 142 3.88 -1.18 10.51
C GLY A 142 4.89 -0.09 10.19
N ALA A 143 5.93 0.01 11.01
CA ALA A 143 7.06 0.90 10.75
C ALA A 143 7.99 0.28 9.70
N LEU A 144 8.44 1.10 8.75
CA LEU A 144 9.41 0.70 7.76
C LEU A 144 10.83 0.78 8.35
N TYR A 145 11.44 -0.34 8.67
CA TYR A 145 12.89 -0.39 8.98
C TYR A 145 13.67 -0.79 7.71
N LYS A 146 14.60 0.06 7.27
CA LYS A 146 15.46 -0.20 6.11
C LYS A 146 16.87 0.32 6.38
N GLU A 147 17.84 -0.60 6.39
CA GLU A 147 19.25 -0.29 6.52
C GLU A 147 20.04 -1.05 5.46
N CYS A 148 20.76 -0.32 4.60
CA CYS A 148 21.72 -0.89 3.67
C CYS A 148 23.10 -0.77 4.32
N SER A 149 23.70 -1.86 4.77
CA SER A 149 25.10 -1.82 5.18
C SER A 149 25.96 -1.54 3.94
N LEU A 150 26.71 -0.44 3.95
CA LEU A 150 27.68 -0.09 2.90
C LEU A 150 29.04 -0.75 3.13
N ASN A 151 29.26 -1.33 4.32
CA ASN A 151 30.50 -1.96 4.72
C ASN A 151 30.31 -3.49 4.84
N PRO A 152 30.68 -4.25 3.79
CA PRO A 152 30.51 -5.71 3.77
C PRO A 152 31.37 -6.44 4.82
N SER A 153 32.48 -5.85 5.26
CA SER A 153 33.38 -6.43 6.27
C SER A 153 32.77 -6.59 7.67
N LYS A 154 31.62 -5.97 7.94
CA LYS A 154 30.87 -6.13 9.20
C LYS A 154 29.76 -7.18 9.11
N GLU A 155 29.46 -7.69 7.92
CA GLU A 155 28.51 -8.79 7.74
C GLU A 155 29.29 -10.09 7.96
N THR A 156 29.19 -10.67 9.16
CA THR A 156 29.73 -12.00 9.44
C THR A 156 29.10 -12.99 8.47
N LEU A 157 29.86 -13.43 7.46
CA LEU A 157 29.44 -14.50 6.57
C LEU A 157 29.15 -15.73 7.44
N PRO A 158 27.92 -16.29 7.43
CA PRO A 158 27.67 -17.53 8.13
C PRO A 158 28.60 -18.58 7.53
N GLU A 159 29.40 -19.22 8.39
CA GLU A 159 30.40 -20.20 7.99
C GLU A 159 29.81 -21.20 7.01
N ARG A 160 30.57 -21.47 5.95
CA ARG A 160 30.32 -22.54 5.00
C ARG A 160 30.24 -23.86 5.80
N SER A 161 29.03 -24.28 6.15
CA SER A 161 28.78 -25.61 6.72
C SER A 161 28.99 -26.64 5.61
N SER A 162 30.26 -26.92 5.32
CA SER A 162 30.70 -28.11 4.60
C SER A 162 30.47 -29.31 5.53
N LYS A 163 29.45 -30.10 5.25
CA LYS A 163 29.44 -31.54 5.55
C LYS A 163 29.17 -32.26 4.25
#